data_AF-A0A7G1G9L1-F1
#
_entry.id   AF-A0A7G1G9L1-F1
#
_cell.length_a   1.000
_cell.length_b   1.000
_cell.length_c   1.000
_cell.angle_alpha   90.00
_cell.angle_beta   90.00
_cell.angle_gamma   90.00
#
_symmetry.space_group_name_H-M   'P 1'
#
loop_
_entity.id
_entity.type
_entity.pdbx_description
1 polymer ?
#
loop_
_entity_poly.entity_id
_entity_poly.type
_entity_poly.pdbx_seq_one_letter_code
_entity_poly.pdbx_strand_id
1 'polypeptide(L)'
;MLLFLKNKIAYTSLIVVTFYMIFILSRFLRIAPTIISILLPLGMFYLNKKNSIIYTVSLIFLIFISGFIIESIGIFVFFFVPILIYKFNLPKFIYIVYTFLLYALLPFYKLYIPLKNNILLISLYVIYYIFIMYYPILLNYLKKDIDKFLNKWG
;
A
#
# COMPACT_ATOMS: atom_id res chain seq x y z
N MET A 1 11.22 27.63 -1.25
CA MET A 1 11.27 26.19 -0.90
C MET A 1 10.56 25.89 0.43
N LEU A 2 10.80 26.63 1.52
CA LEU A 2 10.13 26.46 2.83
C LEU A 2 8.61 26.79 2.85
N LEU A 3 8.13 27.75 2.05
CA LEU A 3 6.70 28.09 1.95
C LEU A 3 5.86 26.98 1.29
N PHE A 4 6.43 26.21 0.36
CA PHE A 4 5.76 25.11 -0.33
C PHE A 4 5.50 23.92 0.61
N LEU A 5 6.43 23.66 1.54
CA LEU A 5 6.28 22.66 2.60
C LEU A 5 5.18 23.02 3.63
N LYS A 6 4.85 24.31 3.75
CA LYS A 6 3.76 24.77 4.63
C LYS A 6 2.38 24.48 4.04
N ASN A 7 2.27 24.42 2.70
CA ASN A 7 1.04 24.03 2.03
C ASN A 7 0.90 22.51 1.99
N LYS A 8 0.03 21.99 2.87
CA LYS A 8 -0.25 20.56 3.03
C LYS A 8 -0.69 19.88 1.73
N ILE A 9 -1.37 20.59 0.82
CA ILE A 9 -1.81 20.04 -0.47
C ILE A 9 -0.62 19.86 -1.39
N ALA A 10 0.20 20.90 -1.52
CA ALA A 10 1.40 20.88 -2.36
C ALA A 10 2.42 19.80 -1.91
N TYR A 11 2.57 19.61 -0.60
CA TYR A 11 3.37 18.52 -0.05
C TYR A 11 2.80 17.14 -0.40
N THR A 12 1.47 17.00 -0.37
CA THR A 12 0.80 15.74 -0.75
C THR A 12 1.02 15.43 -2.23
N SER A 13 0.86 16.41 -3.12
CA SER A 13 1.11 16.22 -4.55
C SER A 13 2.56 15.85 -4.83
N LEU A 14 3.53 16.45 -4.12
CA LEU A 14 4.94 16.07 -4.25
C LEU A 14 5.15 14.60 -3.88
N ILE A 15 4.59 14.14 -2.76
CA ILE A 15 4.70 12.72 -2.35
C ILE A 15 4.02 11.82 -3.39
N VAL A 16 2.83 12.16 -3.89
CA VAL A 16 2.15 11.40 -4.95
C VAL A 16 3.06 11.26 -6.18
N VAL A 17 3.60 12.37 -6.68
CA VAL A 17 4.45 12.38 -7.88
C VAL A 17 5.70 11.56 -7.66
N THR A 18 6.37 11.71 -6.51
CA THR A 18 7.60 10.96 -6.21
C THR A 18 7.35 9.45 -6.21
N PHE A 19 6.34 8.97 -5.49
CA PHE A 19 6.04 7.54 -5.44
C PHE A 19 5.52 6.99 -6.77
N TYR A 20 4.75 7.78 -7.52
CA TYR A 20 4.29 7.40 -8.85
C TYR A 20 5.46 7.28 -9.84
N MET A 21 6.41 8.23 -9.83
CA MET A 21 7.62 8.17 -10.65
C MET A 21 8.46 6.94 -10.30
N ILE A 22 8.63 6.64 -9.02
CA ILE A 22 9.33 5.42 -8.56
C ILE A 22 8.62 4.17 -9.11
N PHE A 23 7.29 4.11 -9.03
CA PHE A 23 6.51 3.00 -9.57
C PHE A 23 6.70 2.83 -11.08
N ILE A 24 6.57 3.91 -11.85
CA ILE A 24 6.75 3.89 -13.31
C ILE A 24 8.17 3.45 -13.68
N LEU A 25 9.19 4.05 -13.07
CA LEU A 25 10.58 3.71 -13.35
C LEU A 25 10.87 2.26 -13.02
N SER A 26 10.35 1.74 -11.91
CA SER A 26 10.49 0.32 -11.55
C SER A 26 9.95 -0.62 -12.62
N ARG A 27 8.83 -0.23 -13.25
CA ARG A 27 8.14 -1.03 -14.25
C ARG A 27 8.86 -0.98 -15.58
N PHE A 28 9.27 0.20 -16.03
CA PHE A 28 10.01 0.36 -17.27
C PHE A 28 11.38 -0.29 -17.20
N LEU A 29 12.11 -0.10 -16.09
CA LEU A 29 13.44 -0.68 -15.90
C LEU A 29 13.39 -2.16 -15.46
N ARG A 30 12.21 -2.70 -15.18
CA ARG A 30 11.99 -4.04 -14.61
C ARG A 30 12.76 -4.29 -13.29
N ILE A 31 13.07 -3.22 -12.57
CA ILE A 31 13.79 -3.31 -11.30
C ILE A 31 12.75 -3.52 -10.20
N ALA A 32 12.68 -4.76 -9.70
CA ALA A 32 11.88 -5.14 -8.54
C ALA A 32 10.44 -4.54 -8.50
N PRO A 33 9.64 -4.70 -9.56
CA PRO A 33 8.32 -4.06 -9.70
C PRO A 33 7.32 -4.45 -8.59
N THR A 34 7.47 -5.66 -8.06
CA THR A 34 6.66 -6.17 -6.94
C THR A 34 7.06 -5.53 -5.61
N ILE A 35 8.36 -5.37 -5.34
CA ILE A 35 8.88 -4.74 -4.12
C ILE A 35 8.42 -3.29 -4.04
N ILE A 36 8.47 -2.58 -5.16
CA ILE A 36 8.07 -1.17 -5.19
C ILE A 36 6.56 -1.01 -4.97
N SER A 37 5.76 -1.95 -5.46
CA SER A 37 4.32 -2.00 -5.18
C SER A 37 4.01 -2.15 -3.67
N ILE A 38 4.84 -2.91 -2.94
CA ILE A 38 4.73 -3.08 -1.48
C ILE A 38 5.14 -1.81 -0.73
N LEU A 39 6.04 -1.01 -1.29
CA LEU A 39 6.54 0.23 -0.67
C LEU A 39 5.66 1.45 -0.97
N LEU A 40 4.80 1.39 -1.99
CA LEU A 40 3.92 2.50 -2.38
C LEU A 40 3.14 3.13 -1.20
N PRO A 41 2.53 2.35 -0.29
CA PRO A 41 1.80 2.95 0.82
C PRO A 41 2.68 3.66 1.87
N LEU A 42 4.01 3.52 1.82
CA LEU A 42 4.93 4.20 2.74
C LEU A 42 4.70 5.72 2.73
N GLY A 43 4.41 6.29 1.56
CA GLY A 43 4.09 7.72 1.40
C GLY A 43 2.95 8.19 2.30
N MET A 44 2.00 7.30 2.65
CA MET A 44 0.94 7.63 3.59
C MET A 44 1.51 8.02 4.95
N PHE A 45 2.55 7.37 5.48
CA PHE A 45 3.07 7.64 6.83
C PHE A 45 3.67 9.04 7.01
N TYR A 46 3.96 9.75 5.93
CA TYR A 46 4.45 11.14 5.94
C TYR A 46 3.31 12.17 5.93
N LEU A 47 2.06 11.74 5.73
CA LEU A 47 0.91 12.63 5.52
C LEU A 47 -0.05 12.65 6.72
N ASN A 48 -0.90 13.67 6.80
CA ASN A 48 -2.04 13.66 7.73
C ASN A 48 -3.14 12.71 7.25
N LYS A 49 -4.09 12.34 8.12
CA LYS A 49 -5.20 11.40 7.78
C LYS A 49 -5.94 11.78 6.50
N LYS A 50 -6.44 13.01 6.39
CA LYS A 50 -7.15 13.51 5.19
C LYS A 50 -6.29 13.40 3.93
N ASN A 51 -5.04 13.85 4.01
CA ASN A 51 -4.11 13.84 2.88
C ASN A 51 -3.67 12.43 2.49
N SER A 52 -3.71 11.46 3.42
CA SER A 52 -3.42 10.06 3.11
C SER A 52 -4.48 9.45 2.22
N ILE A 53 -5.76 9.82 2.39
CA ILE A 53 -6.84 9.39 1.50
C ILE A 53 -6.62 9.99 0.11
N ILE A 54 -6.33 11.30 0.04
CA ILE A 54 -6.04 11.99 -1.22
C ILE A 54 -4.85 11.33 -1.93
N TYR A 55 -3.78 11.01 -1.19
CA TYR A 55 -2.63 10.28 -1.71
C TYR A 55 -3.01 8.92 -2.29
N THR A 56 -3.74 8.09 -1.53
CA THR A 56 -4.17 6.77 -1.97
C THR A 56 -5.00 6.84 -3.26
N VAL A 57 -6.04 7.69 -3.27
CA VAL A 57 -6.93 7.84 -4.43
C VAL A 57 -6.16 8.35 -5.64
N SER A 58 -5.35 9.40 -5.47
CA SER A 58 -4.59 9.99 -6.58
C SER A 58 -3.59 8.99 -7.17
N LEU A 59 -2.86 8.27 -6.31
CA LEU A 59 -1.83 7.34 -6.75
C LEU A 59 -2.43 6.12 -7.48
N ILE A 60 -3.53 5.55 -6.95
CA ILE A 60 -4.23 4.45 -7.62
C ILE A 60 -4.82 4.91 -8.95
N PHE A 61 -5.40 6.10 -8.99
CA PHE A 61 -5.94 6.67 -10.21
C PHE A 61 -4.86 6.84 -11.29
N LEU A 62 -3.68 7.33 -10.91
CA LEU A 62 -2.53 7.44 -11.82
C LEU A 62 -2.07 6.06 -12.33
N ILE A 63 -1.96 5.06 -11.45
CA ILE A 63 -1.60 3.68 -11.85
C ILE A 63 -2.65 3.10 -12.80
N PHE A 64 -3.94 3.33 -12.51
CA PHE A 64 -5.06 2.88 -13.33
C PHE A 64 -5.00 3.46 -14.75
N ILE A 65 -4.85 4.77 -14.89
CA ILE A 65 -4.75 5.44 -16.21
C ILE A 65 -3.49 5.01 -16.96
N SER A 66 -2.44 4.59 -16.26
CA SER A 66 -1.21 4.08 -16.86
C SER A 66 -1.36 2.67 -17.47
N GLY A 67 -2.56 2.07 -17.44
CA GLY A 67 -2.86 0.76 -18.03
C GLY A 67 -2.73 -0.43 -17.06
N PHE A 68 -2.36 -0.20 -15.80
CA PHE A 68 -2.14 -1.26 -14.81
C PHE A 68 -3.40 -1.52 -13.95
N ILE A 69 -4.54 -1.79 -14.60
CA ILE A 69 -5.86 -1.86 -13.94
C ILE A 69 -5.90 -2.95 -12.86
N ILE A 70 -5.56 -4.19 -13.22
CA ILE A 70 -5.61 -5.34 -12.30
C ILE A 70 -4.65 -5.12 -11.12
N GLU A 71 -3.46 -4.61 -11.40
CA GLU A 71 -2.46 -4.32 -10.37
C GLU A 71 -2.88 -3.17 -9.47
N SER A 72 -3.55 -2.13 -9.99
CA SER A 72 -4.05 -1.02 -9.17
C SER A 72 -5.05 -1.50 -8.12
N ILE A 73 -5.94 -2.43 -8.49
CA ILE A 73 -6.90 -3.07 -7.57
C ILE A 73 -6.13 -3.93 -6.57
N GLY A 74 -5.19 -4.75 -7.04
CA GLY A 74 -4.35 -5.58 -6.17
C GLY A 74 -3.57 -4.76 -5.14
N ILE A 75 -2.89 -3.70 -5.58
CA ILE A 75 -2.12 -2.79 -4.73
C ILE A 75 -3.02 -2.12 -3.70
N PHE A 76 -4.19 -1.64 -4.14
CA PHE A 76 -5.15 -0.99 -3.24
C PHE A 76 -5.60 -1.94 -2.14
N VAL A 77 -6.10 -3.10 -2.55
CA VAL A 77 -6.62 -4.13 -1.65
C VAL A 77 -5.48 -4.61 -0.75
N PHE A 78 -4.47 -5.27 -1.31
CA PHE A 78 -3.48 -5.98 -0.52
C PHE A 78 -2.58 -5.11 0.35
N PHE A 79 -2.29 -3.86 -0.05
CA PHE A 79 -1.30 -3.02 0.62
C PHE A 79 -1.88 -1.74 1.21
N PHE A 80 -2.69 -0.98 0.49
CA PHE A 80 -3.22 0.28 1.01
C PHE A 80 -4.29 0.11 2.09
N VAL A 81 -5.20 -0.86 1.94
CA VAL A 81 -6.28 -1.08 2.92
C VAL A 81 -5.73 -1.41 4.32
N PRO A 82 -4.79 -2.36 4.51
CA PRO A 82 -4.17 -2.62 5.81
C PRO A 82 -3.64 -1.37 6.51
N ILE A 83 -3.02 -0.46 5.75
CA ILE A 83 -2.41 0.75 6.30
C ILE A 83 -3.45 1.82 6.60
N LEU A 84 -4.52 1.91 5.81
CA LEU A 84 -5.67 2.74 6.16
C LEU A 84 -6.28 2.26 7.49
N ILE A 85 -6.50 0.95 7.67
CA ILE A 85 -7.07 0.42 8.92
C ILE A 85 -6.16 0.75 10.11
N TYR A 86 -4.85 0.53 9.97
CA TYR A 86 -3.86 0.88 10.99
C TYR A 86 -3.84 2.38 11.30
N LYS A 87 -3.73 3.24 10.28
CA LYS A 87 -3.54 4.68 10.45
C LYS A 87 -4.77 5.39 11.02
N PHE A 88 -5.95 4.89 10.71
CA PHE A 88 -7.20 5.45 11.19
C PHE A 88 -7.63 4.87 12.54
N ASN A 89 -6.86 3.93 13.11
CA ASN A 89 -7.22 3.16 14.31
C ASN A 89 -8.62 2.54 14.19
N LEU A 90 -8.93 2.01 13.00
CA LEU A 90 -10.21 1.38 12.75
C LEU A 90 -10.35 0.10 13.60
N PRO A 91 -11.55 -0.23 14.11
CA PRO A 91 -11.76 -1.37 14.99
C PRO A 91 -11.28 -2.68 14.35
N LYS A 92 -10.77 -3.59 15.19
CA LYS A 92 -10.23 -4.89 14.75
C LYS A 92 -11.20 -5.70 13.89
N PHE A 93 -12.51 -5.51 14.09
CA PHE A 93 -13.57 -6.13 13.30
C PHE A 93 -13.48 -5.81 11.79
N ILE A 94 -12.96 -4.64 11.41
CA ILE A 94 -12.79 -4.28 9.99
C ILE A 94 -11.72 -5.15 9.31
N TYR A 95 -10.71 -5.64 10.04
CA TYR A 95 -9.78 -6.62 9.50
C TYR A 95 -10.47 -7.95 9.17
N ILE A 96 -11.44 -8.36 10.00
CA ILE A 96 -12.21 -9.59 9.80
C ILE A 96 -13.14 -9.44 8.58
N VAL A 97 -13.80 -8.29 8.44
CA VAL A 97 -14.64 -7.99 7.28
C VAL A 97 -13.78 -7.92 6.00
N TYR A 98 -12.58 -7.36 6.09
CA TYR A 98 -11.65 -7.25 4.98
C TYR A 98 -11.08 -8.62 4.55
N THR A 99 -10.67 -9.47 5.48
CA THR A 99 -10.26 -10.85 5.16
C THR A 99 -11.41 -11.67 4.59
N PHE A 100 -12.64 -11.43 5.05
CA PHE A 100 -13.84 -12.05 4.49
C PHE A 100 -14.15 -11.55 3.06
N LEU A 101 -13.96 -10.27 2.76
CA LEU A 101 -14.07 -9.72 1.41
C LEU A 101 -13.05 -10.33 0.44
N LEU A 102 -11.81 -10.56 0.89
CA LEU A 102 -10.81 -11.29 0.12
C LEU A 102 -11.22 -12.75 -0.13
N TYR A 103 -11.86 -13.39 0.86
CA TYR A 103 -12.47 -14.71 0.68
C TYR A 103 -13.61 -14.71 -0.34
N ALA A 104 -14.41 -13.66 -0.39
CA ALA A 104 -15.44 -13.52 -1.41
C ALA A 104 -14.85 -13.28 -2.83
N LEU A 105 -13.64 -12.71 -2.93
CA LEU A 105 -12.93 -12.47 -4.20
C LEU A 105 -12.12 -13.69 -4.69
N LEU A 106 -11.90 -14.70 -3.85
CA LEU A 106 -11.19 -15.94 -4.21
C LEU A 106 -11.71 -16.69 -5.45
N PRO A 107 -13.03 -16.75 -5.73
CA PRO A 107 -13.55 -17.37 -6.96
C PRO A 107 -13.02 -16.70 -8.23
N PHE A 108 -12.71 -15.40 -8.19
CA PHE A 108 -12.06 -14.69 -9.31
C PHE A 108 -10.59 -15.11 -9.50
N TYR A 109 -9.91 -15.50 -8.42
CA TYR A 109 -8.50 -15.91 -8.45
C TYR A 109 -8.30 -17.42 -8.58
N LYS A 110 -9.35 -18.24 -8.45
CA LYS A 110 -9.32 -19.71 -8.68
C LYS A 110 -8.79 -20.09 -10.07
N LEU A 111 -8.94 -19.19 -11.05
CA LEU A 111 -8.45 -19.38 -12.42
C LEU A 111 -6.92 -19.30 -12.51
N TYR A 112 -6.27 -18.59 -11.57
CA TYR A 112 -4.82 -18.38 -11.53
C TYR A 112 -4.11 -19.26 -10.50
N ILE A 113 -4.83 -19.77 -9.49
CA ILE A 113 -4.27 -20.64 -8.47
C ILE A 113 -5.15 -21.89 -8.40
N PRO A 114 -4.73 -23.04 -8.98
CA PRO A 114 -5.47 -24.29 -8.92
C PRO A 114 -5.40 -24.87 -7.50
N LEU A 115 -6.13 -24.26 -6.57
CA LEU A 115 -6.25 -24.67 -5.18
C LEU A 115 -7.19 -25.88 -5.12
N LYS A 116 -6.65 -27.07 -5.35
CA LYS A 116 -7.34 -28.34 -5.10
C LYS A 116 -7.45 -28.68 -3.62
N ASN A 117 -6.68 -28.02 -2.75
CA ASN A 117 -6.54 -28.39 -1.35
C ASN A 117 -6.97 -27.28 -0.39
N ASN A 118 -8.02 -27.55 0.39
CA ASN A 118 -8.60 -26.61 1.36
C ASN A 118 -7.61 -26.24 2.48
N ILE A 119 -6.65 -27.12 2.81
CA ILE A 119 -5.64 -26.87 3.87
C ILE A 119 -4.66 -25.77 3.43
N LEU A 120 -4.21 -25.81 2.17
CA LEU A 120 -3.33 -24.79 1.58
C LEU A 120 -4.00 -23.42 1.50
N LEU A 121 -5.32 -23.41 1.29
CA LEU A 121 -6.12 -22.20 1.26
C LEU A 121 -6.20 -21.58 2.66
N ILE A 122 -6.49 -22.39 3.68
CA ILE A 122 -6.54 -21.95 5.09
C ILE A 122 -5.16 -21.42 5.54
N SER A 123 -4.07 -22.10 5.20
CA SER A 123 -2.73 -21.64 5.58
C SER A 123 -2.38 -20.29 4.95
N LEU A 124 -2.73 -20.05 3.68
CA LEU A 124 -2.57 -18.74 3.03
C LEU A 124 -3.37 -17.65 3.74
N TYR A 125 -4.58 -17.93 4.24
CA TYR A 125 -5.36 -16.97 5.02
C TYR A 125 -4.69 -16.60 6.34
N VAL A 126 -4.20 -17.60 7.08
CA VAL A 126 -3.51 -17.37 8.35
C VAL A 126 -2.25 -16.53 8.11
N ILE A 127 -1.47 -16.86 7.09
CA ILE A 127 -0.28 -16.09 6.70
C ILE A 127 -0.65 -14.66 6.31
N TYR A 128 -1.72 -14.47 5.53
CA TYR A 128 -2.14 -13.15 5.12
C TYR A 128 -2.70 -12.31 6.28
N TYR A 129 -3.44 -12.93 7.21
CA TYR A 129 -3.90 -12.28 8.43
C TYR A 129 -2.74 -11.78 9.29
N ILE A 130 -1.72 -12.64 9.47
CA ILE A 130 -0.47 -12.27 10.14
C ILE A 130 0.18 -11.09 9.38
N PHE A 131 0.31 -11.20 8.05
CA PHE A 131 0.88 -10.14 7.23
C PHE A 131 0.18 -8.79 7.44
N ILE A 132 -1.16 -8.74 7.40
CA ILE A 132 -1.93 -7.50 7.61
C ILE A 132 -1.63 -6.86 8.98
N MET A 133 -1.41 -7.66 10.02
CA MET A 133 -1.09 -7.13 11.36
C MET A 133 0.32 -6.54 11.43
N TYR A 134 1.31 -7.22 10.86
CA TYR A 134 2.72 -6.82 10.96
C TYR A 134 3.13 -5.79 9.90
N TYR A 135 2.52 -5.81 8.73
CA TYR A 135 2.94 -4.99 7.58
C TYR A 135 2.89 -3.48 7.85
N PRO A 136 1.80 -2.90 8.42
CA PRO A 136 1.78 -1.48 8.76
C PRO A 136 2.83 -1.10 9.82
N ILE A 137 3.10 -2.01 10.77
CA ILE A 137 4.12 -1.82 11.81
C ILE A 137 5.51 -1.77 11.17
N LEU A 138 5.79 -2.70 10.26
CA LEU A 138 7.08 -2.82 9.58
C LEU A 138 7.37 -1.59 8.71
N LEU A 139 6.37 -1.09 7.97
CA LEU A 139 6.49 0.16 7.22
C LEU A 139 6.69 1.38 8.11
N ASN A 140 6.06 1.42 9.28
CA ASN A 140 6.26 2.52 10.23
C ASN A 140 7.68 2.50 10.82
N TYR A 141 8.26 1.32 11.09
CA TYR A 141 9.66 1.19 11.46
C TYR A 141 10.58 1.65 10.33
N LEU A 142 10.33 1.21 9.09
CA LEU A 142 11.10 1.63 7.92
C LEU A 142 11.09 3.15 7.76
N LYS A 143 9.93 3.79 7.94
CA LYS A 143 9.80 5.26 7.93
C LYS A 143 10.70 5.91 8.99
N LYS A 144 10.66 5.41 10.23
CA LYS A 144 11.50 5.94 11.32
C LYS A 144 12.99 5.81 11.04
N ASP A 145 13.40 4.71 10.44
CA ASP A 145 14.81 4.50 10.11
C ASP A 145 15.23 5.44 8.97
N ILE A 146 14.41 5.62 7.94
CA ILE A 146 14.64 6.63 6.89
C ILE A 146 14.75 8.04 7.49
N ASP A 147 13.83 8.42 8.39
CA ASP A 147 13.86 9.72 9.07
C ASP A 147 15.16 9.91 9.88
N LYS A 148 15.62 8.87 10.59
CA LYS A 148 16.90 8.89 11.32
C LYS A 148 18.09 9.05 10.39
N PHE A 149 18.10 8.32 9.27
CA PHE A 149 19.17 8.44 8.28
C PHE A 149 19.21 9.84 7.69
N LEU A 150 18.06 10.40 7.29
CA LEU A 150 17.99 11.75 6.73
C LEU A 150 18.43 12.81 7.75
N ASN A 151 18.02 12.69 9.02
CA ASN A 151 18.41 13.65 10.08
C ASN A 151 19.88 13.53 10.53
N LYS A 152 20.55 12.40 10.25
CA LYS A 152 21.95 12.19 10.60
C LYS A 152 22.91 12.71 9.52
N TRP A 153 22.44 12.88 8.30
CA TRP A 153 23.25 13.23 7.13
C TRP A 153 22.79 14.51 6.41
N GLY A 154 21.70 15.14 6.86
CA GLY A 154 21.20 16.44 6.40
C GLY A 154 21.30 17.49 7.51
#